data_AF-A0A0F0CBG4-F1
#
_entry.id   AF-A0A0F0CBG4-F1
#
_cell.length_a   1.000
_cell.length_b   1.000
_cell.length_c   1.000
_cell.angle_alpha   90.00
_cell.angle_beta   90.00
_cell.angle_gamma   90.00
#
_symmetry.space_group_name_H-M   'P 1'
#
loop_
_entity.id
_entity.type
_entity.pdbx_description
1 polymer ?
#
loop_
_entity_poly.entity_id
_entity_poly.type
_entity_poly.pdbx_seq_one_letter_code
_entity_poly.pdbx_strand_id
1 'polypeptide(L)'
;MRVSEITLKDICRQIRTEESYLTADDRQHLGILLQAATDYVKGYTGLDEAAIDTHEDITIAVLVLVSDMYDNRQMTVDKNNVNRVVDTILGMYCVNLL
;
A
#
# COMPACT_ATOMS: atom_id res chain seq x y z
N MET A 1 0.86 -11.78 -7.78
CA MET A 1 0.63 -11.95 -6.32
C MET A 1 -0.51 -11.05 -5.94
N ARG A 2 -1.48 -11.57 -5.18
CA ARG A 2 -2.66 -10.84 -4.70
C ARG A 2 -2.31 -9.96 -3.50
N VAL A 3 -3.18 -9.02 -3.17
CA VAL A 3 -2.97 -8.14 -2.00
C VAL A 3 -3.02 -8.95 -0.71
N SER A 4 -3.92 -9.92 -0.60
CA SER A 4 -3.99 -10.83 0.57
C SER A 4 -2.78 -11.75 0.73
N GLU A 5 -1.95 -11.89 -0.31
CA GLU A 5 -0.74 -12.71 -0.29
C GLU A 5 0.51 -11.92 0.14
N ILE A 6 0.41 -10.59 0.35
CA ILE A 6 1.53 -9.76 0.79
C ILE A 6 2.04 -10.26 2.14
N THR A 7 3.32 -10.60 2.19
CA THR A 7 3.99 -11.03 3.41
C THR A 7 4.82 -9.91 4.03
N LEU A 8 5.22 -10.09 5.29
CA LEU A 8 6.18 -9.18 5.94
C LEU A 8 7.46 -9.04 5.12
N LYS A 9 7.93 -10.12 4.50
CA LYS A 9 9.13 -10.12 3.66
C LYS A 9 9.01 -9.18 2.45
N ASP A 10 7.83 -9.14 1.83
CA ASP A 10 7.56 -8.28 0.68
C ASP A 10 7.56 -6.80 1.09
N ILE A 11 6.96 -6.49 2.23
CA ILE A 11 7.00 -5.16 2.83
C ILE A 11 8.44 -4.76 3.14
N CYS A 12 9.21 -5.64 3.81
CA CYS A 12 10.61 -5.40 4.13
C CYS A 12 11.44 -5.08 2.89
N ARG A 13 11.26 -5.87 1.83
CA ARG A 13 11.92 -5.65 0.54
C ARG A 13 11.55 -4.29 -0.07
N GLN A 14 10.28 -3.90 0.03
CA GLN A 14 9.79 -2.62 -0.48
C GLN A 14 10.41 -1.42 0.25
N ILE A 15 10.47 -1.46 1.59
CA ILE A 15 11.05 -0.39 2.42
C ILE A 15 12.57 -0.53 2.63
N ARG A 16 13.21 -1.50 1.95
CA ARG A 16 14.65 -1.76 1.99
C ARG A 16 15.19 -2.03 3.40
N THR A 17 14.48 -2.87 4.14
CA THR A 17 14.91 -3.38 5.46
C THR A 17 14.95 -4.91 5.47
N GLU A 18 15.48 -5.48 6.55
CA GLU A 18 15.51 -6.94 6.78
C GLU A 18 14.67 -7.28 8.00
N GLU A 19 13.99 -8.43 7.96
CA GLU A 19 13.12 -8.90 9.06
C GLU A 19 13.88 -9.04 10.40
N SER A 20 15.18 -9.37 10.34
CA SER A 20 16.05 -9.53 11.51
C SER A 20 16.30 -8.23 12.28
N TYR A 21 16.11 -7.08 11.65
CA TYR A 21 16.26 -5.77 12.30
C TYR A 21 14.97 -5.25 12.92
N LEU A 22 13.84 -5.89 12.66
CA LEU A 22 12.54 -5.42 13.14
C LEU A 22 12.29 -5.85 14.59
N THR A 23 11.86 -4.90 15.41
CA THR A 23 11.26 -5.14 16.72
C THR A 23 9.82 -5.64 16.57
N ALA A 24 9.20 -6.05 17.69
CA ALA A 24 7.77 -6.40 17.68
C ALA A 24 6.90 -5.18 17.32
N ASP A 25 7.26 -4.00 17.83
CA ASP A 25 6.56 -2.75 17.56
C ASP A 25 6.68 -2.33 16.09
N ASP A 26 7.86 -2.53 15.48
CA ASP A 26 8.04 -2.28 14.04
C ASP A 26 7.12 -3.18 13.21
N ARG A 27 7.06 -4.48 13.54
CA ARG A 27 6.18 -5.43 12.85
C ARG A 27 4.71 -5.04 12.98
N GLN A 28 4.29 -4.62 14.17
CA GLN A 28 2.93 -4.13 14.38
C GLN A 28 2.66 -2.87 13.56
N HIS A 29 3.60 -1.91 13.54
CA HIS A 29 3.47 -0.69 12.77
C HIS A 29 3.37 -0.96 11.27
N LEU A 30 4.20 -1.86 10.71
CA LEU A 30 4.10 -2.27 9.31
C LEU A 30 2.76 -2.91 8.97
N GLY A 31 2.18 -3.67 9.91
CA GLY A 31 0.81 -4.20 9.76
C GLY A 31 -0.25 -3.10 9.68
N ILE A 32 -0.11 -2.03 10.48
CA ILE A 32 -0.99 -0.86 10.43
C ILE A 32 -0.87 -0.15 9.07
N LEU A 33 0.36 0.01 8.56
CA LEU A 33 0.60 0.64 7.25
C LEU A 33 0.00 -0.17 6.11
N LEU A 34 0.16 -1.50 6.14
CA LEU A 34 -0.45 -2.38 5.13
C LEU A 34 -1.98 -2.26 5.15
N GLN A 35 -2.59 -2.30 6.35
CA GLN A 35 -4.04 -2.14 6.48
C GLN A 35 -4.51 -0.78 5.95
N ALA A 36 -3.82 0.30 6.31
CA ALA A 36 -4.13 1.65 5.83
C ALA A 36 -4.01 1.76 4.31
N ALA A 37 -2.99 1.13 3.70
CA ALA A 37 -2.83 1.11 2.25
C ALA A 37 -3.97 0.35 1.56
N THR A 38 -4.37 -0.81 2.08
CA THR A 38 -5.51 -1.57 1.55
C THR A 38 -6.82 -0.80 1.68
N ASP A 39 -7.06 -0.15 2.82
CA ASP A 39 -8.26 0.67 3.02
C ASP A 39 -8.28 1.91 2.13
N TYR A 40 -7.11 2.51 1.86
CA TYR A 40 -6.99 3.59 0.88
C TYR A 40 -7.41 3.11 -0.52
N VAL A 41 -6.92 1.95 -0.95
CA VAL A 41 -7.31 1.35 -2.24
C VAL A 41 -8.81 1.11 -2.31
N LYS A 42 -9.41 0.52 -1.27
CA LYS A 42 -10.87 0.30 -1.17
C LYS A 42 -11.64 1.62 -1.31
N GLY A 43 -11.23 2.65 -0.57
CA GLY A 43 -11.87 3.97 -0.62
C GLY A 43 -11.74 4.65 -1.98
N TYR A 44 -10.55 4.60 -2.60
CA TYR A 44 -10.30 5.22 -3.89
C TYR A 44 -11.05 4.50 -5.01
N THR A 45 -10.99 3.16 -5.05
CA THR A 45 -11.52 2.38 -6.16
C THR A 45 -13.00 2.04 -5.98
N GLY A 46 -13.50 1.97 -4.76
CA GLY A 46 -14.82 1.42 -4.44
C GLY A 46 -14.90 -0.11 -4.46
N LEU A 47 -13.77 -0.81 -4.65
CA LEU A 47 -13.70 -2.27 -4.61
C LEU A 47 -13.69 -2.80 -3.17
N ASP A 48 -14.22 -4.02 -2.99
CA ASP A 48 -14.01 -4.80 -1.77
C ASP A 48 -12.72 -5.65 -1.85
N GLU A 49 -12.38 -6.32 -0.74
CA GLU A 49 -11.15 -7.12 -0.64
C GLU A 49 -11.12 -8.28 -1.64
N ALA A 50 -12.28 -8.92 -1.89
CA ALA A 50 -12.38 -10.02 -2.83
C ALA A 50 -12.12 -9.55 -4.27
N ALA A 51 -12.67 -8.40 -4.65
CA ALA A 51 -12.46 -7.81 -5.97
C ALA A 51 -11.01 -7.31 -6.14
N ILE A 52 -10.44 -6.68 -5.12
CA ILE A 52 -9.02 -6.25 -5.12
C ILE A 52 -8.10 -7.44 -5.41
N ASP A 53 -8.35 -8.59 -4.80
CA ASP A 53 -7.54 -9.79 -4.99
C ASP A 53 -7.64 -10.42 -6.40
N THR A 54 -8.55 -9.94 -7.25
CA THR A 54 -8.62 -10.34 -8.66
C THR A 54 -7.69 -9.53 -9.56
N HIS A 55 -7.07 -8.46 -9.05
CA HIS A 55 -6.24 -7.52 -9.79
C HIS A 55 -4.81 -7.48 -9.23
N GLU A 56 -3.89 -8.26 -9.81
CA GLU A 56 -2.53 -8.42 -9.26
C GLU A 56 -1.65 -7.17 -9.33
N ASP A 57 -1.96 -6.23 -10.22
CA ASP A 57 -1.25 -4.95 -10.35
C ASP A 57 -1.53 -4.00 -9.18
N ILE A 58 -2.70 -4.11 -8.52
CA ILE A 58 -3.03 -3.37 -7.30
C ILE A 58 -2.01 -3.66 -6.18
N THR A 59 -1.41 -4.86 -6.14
CA THR A 59 -0.38 -5.22 -5.17
C THR A 59 0.80 -4.24 -5.18
N ILE A 60 1.22 -3.77 -6.36
CA ILE A 60 2.29 -2.77 -6.46
C ILE A 60 1.82 -1.42 -5.94
N ALA A 61 0.57 -1.03 -6.21
CA ALA A 61 -0.01 0.20 -5.65
C ALA A 61 -0.01 0.17 -4.12
N VAL A 62 -0.45 -0.95 -3.51
CA VAL A 62 -0.44 -1.15 -2.06
C VAL A 62 0.99 -1.05 -1.49
N LEU A 63 1.97 -1.74 -2.09
CA LEU A 63 3.36 -1.68 -1.62
C LEU A 63 3.95 -0.27 -1.72
N VAL A 64 3.65 0.48 -2.78
CA VAL A 64 4.11 1.87 -2.90
C VAL A 64 3.47 2.75 -1.83
N LEU A 65 2.17 2.60 -1.56
CA LEU A 65 1.48 3.32 -0.48
C LEU A 65 2.09 3.00 0.88
N VAL A 66 2.43 1.74 1.16
CA VAL A 66 3.14 1.35 2.39
C VAL A 66 4.49 2.06 2.50
N SER A 67 5.31 2.09 1.44
CA SER A 67 6.58 2.81 1.47
C SER A 67 6.39 4.32 1.66
N ASP A 68 5.38 4.92 1.03
CA ASP A 68 5.12 6.35 1.15
C ASP A 68 4.75 6.72 2.59
N MET A 69 3.85 5.96 3.23
CA MET A 69 3.50 6.17 4.64
C MET A 69 4.66 5.87 5.59
N TYR A 70 5.53 4.91 5.24
CA TYR A 70 6.69 4.57 6.04
C TYR A 70 7.74 5.69 6.03
N ASP A 71 8.02 6.26 4.86
CA ASP A 71 9.02 7.31 4.65
C ASP A 71 8.49 8.70 5.07
N ASN A 72 7.23 9.02 4.75
CA ASN A 72 6.61 10.32 4.97
C ASN A 72 5.67 10.32 6.18
N ARG A 73 6.24 10.38 7.38
CA ARG A 73 5.48 10.39 8.65
C ARG A 73 5.10 11.78 9.17
N GLN A 74 5.47 12.82 8.43
CA GLN A 74 5.14 14.20 8.79
C GLN A 74 3.85 14.62 8.10
N MET A 75 3.09 15.49 8.78
CA MET A 75 1.89 16.09 8.22
C MET A 75 2.20 16.94 6.98
N THR A 76 3.38 17.55 6.93
CA THR A 76 3.82 18.41 5.84
C THR A 76 4.93 17.74 5.05
N VAL A 77 4.77 17.68 3.73
CA VAL A 77 5.78 17.17 2.79
C VAL A 77 6.30 18.32 1.92
N ASP A 78 7.60 18.31 1.63
CA ASP A 78 8.24 19.33 0.78
C ASP A 78 7.78 19.20 -0.69
N LYS A 79 7.64 17.96 -1.17
CA LYS A 79 7.16 17.65 -2.53
C LYS A 79 5.95 16.74 -2.48
N ASN A 80 4.79 17.29 -2.82
CA ASN A 80 3.53 16.56 -2.85
C ASN A 80 3.22 16.01 -4.25
N ASN A 81 4.11 15.16 -4.79
CA ASN A 81 3.90 14.55 -6.09
C ASN A 81 3.29 13.16 -5.94
N VAL A 82 2.18 12.92 -6.62
CA VAL A 82 1.55 11.60 -6.69
C VAL A 82 2.34 10.69 -7.63
N ASN A 83 2.57 9.44 -7.23
CA ASN A 83 3.15 8.45 -8.12
C ASN A 83 2.14 8.11 -9.24
N ARG A 84 2.45 8.52 -10.47
CA ARG A 84 1.57 8.36 -11.62
C ARG A 84 1.23 6.91 -11.96
N VAL A 85 2.12 5.96 -11.63
CA VAL A 85 1.84 4.52 -11.80
C VAL A 85 0.75 4.08 -10.83
N VAL A 86 0.85 4.47 -9.56
CA VAL A 86 -0.17 4.19 -8.53
C VAL A 86 -1.50 4.81 -8.93
N ASP A 87 -1.50 6.10 -9.28
CA ASP A 87 -2.72 6.81 -9.70
C ASP A 87 -3.40 6.14 -10.90
N THR A 88 -2.61 5.71 -11.90
CA THR A 88 -3.15 5.00 -13.06
C THR A 88 -3.74 3.65 -12.68
N ILE A 89 -3.03 2.84 -11.88
CA ILE A 89 -3.53 1.52 -11.45
C ILE A 89 -4.85 1.66 -10.70
N LEU A 90 -4.94 2.60 -9.74
CA LEU A 90 -6.16 2.81 -8.99
C LEU A 90 -7.30 3.34 -9.89
N GLY A 91 -6.98 4.26 -10.79
CA GLY A 91 -7.95 4.81 -11.75
C GLY A 91 -8.54 3.76 -12.71
N MET A 92 -7.79 2.71 -13.06
CA MET A 92 -8.28 1.63 -13.95
C MET A 92 -9.41 0.81 -13.33
N TYR A 93 -9.49 0.74 -12.01
CA TYR A 93 -10.43 -0.11 -11.27
C TYR A 93 -11.45 0.69 -10.44
N CYS A 94 -11.50 2.01 -10.65
CA CYS A 94 -12.41 2.88 -9.95
C CYS A 94 -13.85 2.68 -10.45
N VAL A 95 -14.74 2.21 -9.57
CA VAL A 95 -16.15 1.91 -9.86
C VAL A 95 -17.13 2.85 -9.16
N ASN A 96 -16.64 3.75 -8.31
CA ASN A 96 -17.42 4.71 -7.52
C ASN A 96 -17.42 6.13 -8.11
N LEU A 97 -17.28 6.27 -9.44
CA LEU A 97 -17.35 7.55 -10.14
C LEU A 97 -18.83 8.03 -10.21
N LEU A 98 -19.10 9.20 -9.61
CA LEU A 98 -20.40 9.88 -9.66
C LEU A 98 -20.60 10.70 -10.94
#